data_AF-A0AAD8MYA0-F1
#
_entry.id   AF-A0AAD8MYA0-F1
#
_cell.length_a   1.000
_cell.length_b   1.000
_cell.length_c   1.000
_cell.angle_alpha   90.00
_cell.angle_beta   90.00
_cell.angle_gamma   90.00
#
_symmetry.space_group_name_H-M   'P 1'
#
loop_
_entity.id
_entity.type
_entity.pdbx_description
1 polymer ?
#
loop_
_entity_poly.entity_id
_entity_poly.type
_entity_poly.pdbx_seq_one_letter_code
_entity_poly.pdbx_strand_id
1 'polypeptide(L)'
;MAGPRQHQVSLRGASAKEITRDALLERVSQERELRNYTRRATSAALFIQRVWRSYNSTKMIALQLQRDWRKMISCHTRYRKIQARDVDCMQTCFRILLESLNSTDPQKNFCTLSTCSPEERRIWLYQAKKLISLCLLILAECDYTRQGANEFVLLASLGMRFLVMLTDAKGWRCNFESSIQDASNVVKDLIQFMGSNRSDLYVCVRSYIIRLDAPFPQVTGAGHKDEKVLITASAITISLRPFHMLDTDKNGSLEVQHAAEHFCIFLLTIPWFAQRLPAVLLSSLRHKSVLSRCLRALLISKERILKEISKVDQLMISSLSRMMPQVGWALGNILYLTTGSDHILDGHGNFTQDLDYELYVHVVIILAEDVLTCLEKVGGFRKVNQDSYGNAEGSDESVETTLIDVCTTNMSYMDYFKPVVSSGIL
;
A
#
# COMPACT_ATOMS: atom_id res chain seq x y z
N MET A 1 52.36 47.84 107.65
CA MET A 1 51.04 48.36 107.25
C MET A 1 50.70 47.80 105.88
N ALA A 2 49.68 46.94 105.79
CA ALA A 2 49.30 46.22 104.57
C ALA A 2 48.09 46.92 103.91
N GLY A 3 48.19 47.23 102.62
CA GLY A 3 47.11 47.81 101.81
C GLY A 3 46.20 46.75 101.15
N PRO A 4 44.93 47.07 100.83
CA PRO A 4 43.95 46.08 100.40
C PRO A 4 44.03 45.80 98.89
N ARG A 5 43.86 44.52 98.55
CA ARG A 5 43.81 43.97 97.19
C ARG A 5 42.46 44.28 96.54
N GLN A 6 42.45 44.98 95.39
CA GLN A 6 41.28 45.09 94.53
C GLN A 6 41.22 43.91 93.55
N HIS A 7 40.15 43.12 93.66
CA HIS A 7 39.78 42.07 92.70
C HIS A 7 39.19 42.73 91.44
N GLN A 8 39.86 42.56 90.30
CA GLN A 8 39.23 42.71 89.00
C GLN A 8 38.53 41.41 88.62
N VAL A 9 37.20 41.45 88.53
CA VAL A 9 36.39 40.41 87.89
C VAL A 9 36.01 40.89 86.50
N SER A 10 36.51 40.21 85.48
CA SER A 10 36.18 40.43 84.08
C SER A 10 34.80 39.85 83.79
N LEU A 11 33.81 40.72 83.56
CA LEU A 11 32.53 40.34 82.98
C LEU A 11 32.61 40.55 81.47
N ARG A 12 32.89 39.46 80.75
CA ARG A 12 32.67 39.34 79.30
C ARG A 12 31.19 39.67 79.00
N GLY A 13 30.94 40.81 78.42
CA GLY A 13 29.70 41.15 77.73
C GLY A 13 30.05 41.80 76.40
N ALA A 14 30.12 41.00 75.33
CA ALA A 14 30.34 41.51 73.98
C ALA A 14 29.11 42.34 73.57
N SER A 15 29.29 43.66 73.46
CA SER A 15 28.33 44.62 72.94
C SER A 15 27.99 44.28 71.48
N ALA A 16 26.88 43.61 71.23
CA ALA A 16 26.31 43.47 69.89
C ALA A 16 25.79 44.84 69.43
N LYS A 17 26.28 45.35 68.29
CA LYS A 17 25.81 46.59 67.68
C LYS A 17 24.30 46.50 67.41
N GLU A 18 23.53 47.46 67.93
CA GLU A 18 22.10 47.60 67.62
C GLU A 18 21.91 47.80 66.11
N ILE A 19 21.09 46.93 65.50
CA ILE A 19 20.76 46.98 64.08
C ILE A 19 19.69 48.06 63.88
N THR A 20 19.94 49.00 62.98
CA THR A 20 18.98 50.07 62.67
C THR A 20 17.71 49.51 62.04
N ARG A 21 16.56 50.14 62.32
CA ARG A 21 15.24 49.73 61.80
C ARG A 21 15.23 49.56 60.27
N ASP A 22 15.89 50.46 59.55
CA ASP A 22 15.93 50.41 58.09
C ASP A 22 16.75 49.23 57.58
N ALA A 23 17.88 48.89 58.23
CA ALA A 23 18.66 47.70 57.92
C ALA A 23 17.88 46.41 58.19
N LEU A 24 17.01 46.40 59.21
CA LEU A 24 16.09 45.29 59.47
C LEU A 24 15.02 45.15 58.39
N LEU A 25 14.42 46.26 57.95
CA LEU A 25 13.41 46.26 56.89
C LEU A 25 13.98 45.82 55.54
N GLU A 26 15.19 46.28 55.19
CA GLU A 26 15.88 45.88 53.98
C GLU A 26 16.15 44.37 53.99
N ARG A 27 16.65 43.84 55.11
CA ARG A 27 16.93 42.41 55.29
C ARG A 27 15.66 41.55 55.17
N VAL A 28 14.54 42.01 55.72
CA VAL A 28 13.23 41.33 55.58
C VAL A 28 12.73 41.38 54.14
N SER A 29 12.97 42.48 53.41
CA SER A 29 12.60 42.59 51.99
C SER A 29 13.39 41.60 51.12
N GLN A 30 14.71 41.54 51.32
CA GLN A 30 15.59 40.61 50.63
C GLN A 30 15.21 39.15 50.92
N GLU A 31 14.85 38.84 52.17
CA GLU A 31 14.40 37.50 52.54
C GLU A 31 13.05 37.13 51.90
N ARG A 32 12.13 38.09 51.77
CA ARG A 32 10.85 37.88 51.06
C ARG A 32 11.07 37.66 49.57
N GLU A 33 11.95 38.43 48.94
CA GLU A 33 12.30 38.26 47.53
C GLU A 33 12.95 36.91 47.28
N LEU A 34 13.89 36.51 48.14
CA LEU A 34 14.54 35.20 48.07
C LEU A 34 13.49 34.07 48.17
N ARG A 35 12.58 34.13 49.15
CA ARG A 35 11.51 33.13 49.30
C ARG A 35 10.57 33.10 48.10
N ASN A 36 10.25 34.25 47.51
CA ASN A 36 9.41 34.34 46.32
C ASN A 36 10.11 33.74 45.09
N TYR A 37 11.39 34.06 44.90
CA TYR A 37 12.23 33.47 43.87
C TYR A 37 12.32 31.94 44.04
N THR A 38 12.61 31.45 45.25
CA THR A 38 12.65 30.00 45.53
C THR A 38 11.34 29.33 45.17
N ARG A 39 10.19 29.89 45.57
CA ARG A 39 8.87 29.32 45.23
C ARG A 39 8.62 29.25 43.72
N ARG A 40 8.97 30.30 42.98
CA ARG A 40 8.84 30.34 41.51
C ARG A 40 9.79 29.34 40.86
N ALA A 41 11.04 29.28 41.30
CA ALA A 41 12.04 28.34 40.80
C ALA A 41 11.62 26.89 41.05
N THR A 42 11.12 26.56 42.25
CA THR A 42 10.60 25.22 42.56
C THR A 42 9.39 24.87 41.69
N SER A 43 8.46 25.81 41.49
CA SER A 43 7.28 25.60 40.64
C SER A 43 7.65 25.39 39.17
N ALA A 44 8.58 26.19 38.64
CA ALA A 44 9.08 26.07 37.28
C ALA A 44 9.84 24.74 37.09
N ALA A 45 10.68 24.34 38.06
CA ALA A 45 11.37 23.06 38.02
C ALA A 45 10.40 21.88 38.00
N LEU A 46 9.34 21.90 38.82
CA LEU A 46 8.31 20.86 38.82
C LEU A 46 7.54 20.81 37.49
N PHE A 47 7.24 21.96 36.89
CA PHE A 47 6.60 22.02 35.58
C PHE A 47 7.49 21.41 34.48
N ILE A 48 8.75 21.84 34.40
CA ILE A 48 9.73 21.30 33.44
C ILE A 48 9.89 19.80 33.63
N GLN A 49 9.99 19.31 34.87
CA GLN A 49 10.08 17.88 35.17
C GLN A 49 8.84 17.10 34.71
N ARG A 50 7.61 17.65 34.89
CA ARG A 50 6.38 16.99 34.40
C ARG A 50 6.35 16.93 32.88
N VAL A 51 6.67 18.03 32.21
CA VAL A 51 6.70 18.10 30.73
C VAL A 51 7.76 17.14 30.19
N TRP A 52 8.96 17.13 30.77
CA TRP A 52 10.03 16.21 30.36
C TRP A 52 9.66 14.74 30.59
N ARG A 53 9.07 14.40 31.74
CA ARG A 53 8.63 13.02 32.03
C ARG A 53 7.51 12.57 31.10
N SER A 54 6.56 13.45 30.78
CA SER A 54 5.48 13.16 29.84
C SER A 54 6.01 12.97 28.41
N TYR A 55 6.87 13.88 27.94
CA TYR A 55 7.54 13.76 26.65
C TYR A 55 8.38 12.48 26.57
N ASN A 56 9.18 12.19 27.60
CA ASN A 56 10.02 11.00 27.63
C ASN A 56 9.18 9.71 27.68
N SER A 57 8.08 9.68 28.42
CA SER A 57 7.15 8.54 28.45
C SER A 57 6.49 8.32 27.08
N THR A 58 6.02 9.39 26.45
CA THR A 58 5.42 9.34 25.10
C THR A 58 6.45 8.89 24.06
N LYS A 59 7.68 9.42 24.13
CA LYS A 59 8.80 9.01 23.28
C LYS A 59 9.18 7.55 23.50
N MET A 60 9.20 7.07 24.74
CA MET A 60 9.48 5.67 25.05
C MET A 60 8.39 4.73 24.53
N ILE A 61 7.12 5.12 24.67
CA ILE A 61 5.98 4.38 24.08
C ILE A 61 6.09 4.39 22.56
N ALA A 62 6.36 5.54 21.94
CA ALA A 62 6.53 5.63 20.48
C ALA A 62 7.72 4.79 19.98
N LEU A 63 8.85 4.79 20.70
CA LEU A 63 10.02 3.97 20.38
C LEU A 63 9.77 2.48 20.61
N GLN A 64 8.97 2.13 21.63
CA GLN A 64 8.56 0.76 21.91
C GLN A 64 7.61 0.28 20.81
N LEU A 65 6.58 1.07 20.48
CA LEU A 65 5.67 0.82 19.38
C LEU A 65 6.43 0.69 18.05
N GLN A 66 7.42 1.55 17.81
CA GLN A 66 8.27 1.48 16.62
C GLN A 66 9.17 0.24 16.60
N ARG A 67 9.65 -0.22 17.76
CA ARG A 67 10.42 -1.48 17.87
C ARG A 67 9.53 -2.69 17.65
N ASP A 68 8.34 -2.70 18.24
CA ASP A 68 7.37 -3.78 18.11
C ASP A 68 6.83 -3.84 16.69
N TRP A 69 6.55 -2.68 16.09
CA TRP A 69 6.23 -2.52 14.67
C TRP A 69 7.36 -3.00 13.76
N ARG A 70 8.62 -2.64 14.04
CA ARG A 70 9.77 -3.13 13.26
C ARG A 70 9.96 -4.64 13.38
N LYS A 71 9.82 -5.21 14.58
CA LYS A 71 9.86 -6.65 14.81
C LYS A 71 8.75 -7.35 14.04
N MET A 72 7.52 -6.86 14.18
CA MET A 72 6.34 -7.36 13.46
C MET A 72 6.54 -7.31 11.95
N ILE A 73 6.95 -6.16 11.38
CA ILE A 73 7.24 -6.02 9.94
C ILE A 73 8.37 -6.97 9.51
N SER A 74 9.44 -7.10 10.28
CA SER A 74 10.57 -7.98 9.93
C SER A 74 10.21 -9.46 9.96
N CYS A 75 9.28 -9.87 10.82
CA CYS A 75 8.76 -11.23 10.89
C CYS A 75 7.74 -11.51 9.77
N HIS A 76 6.81 -10.59 9.51
CA HIS A 76 5.75 -10.79 8.51
C HIS A 76 6.21 -10.62 7.06
N THR A 77 7.24 -9.80 6.82
CA THR A 77 7.89 -9.75 5.49
C THR A 77 8.70 -11.01 5.17
N ARG A 78 8.99 -11.86 6.17
CA ARG A 78 9.70 -13.14 6.00
C ARG A 78 8.77 -14.36 6.10
N TYR A 79 7.69 -14.27 6.85
CA TYR A 79 6.71 -15.35 7.06
C TYR A 79 5.32 -14.87 6.64
N ARG A 80 4.84 -15.37 5.49
CA ARG A 80 3.63 -14.95 4.75
C ARG A 80 2.28 -15.09 5.47
N LYS A 81 2.21 -15.29 6.78
CA LYS A 81 0.92 -15.45 7.49
C LYS A 81 0.79 -14.44 8.62
N ILE A 82 -0.16 -13.52 8.47
CA ILE A 82 -0.60 -12.59 9.52
C ILE A 82 -1.45 -13.39 10.51
N GLN A 83 -1.08 -13.39 11.79
CA GLN A 83 -1.87 -14.05 12.83
C GLN A 83 -3.05 -13.18 13.25
N ALA A 84 -4.16 -13.80 13.68
CA ALA A 84 -5.35 -13.07 14.13
C ALA A 84 -5.05 -12.05 15.24
N ARG A 85 -4.13 -12.38 16.16
CA ARG A 85 -3.72 -11.48 17.26
C ARG A 85 -3.04 -10.19 16.77
N ASP A 86 -2.39 -10.25 15.61
CA ASP A 86 -1.71 -9.11 15.02
C ASP A 86 -2.68 -8.19 14.27
N VAL A 87 -3.85 -8.70 13.86
CA VAL A 87 -4.86 -7.96 13.10
C VAL A 87 -5.37 -6.75 13.89
N ASP A 88 -5.79 -6.94 15.14
CA ASP A 88 -6.31 -5.86 15.99
C ASP A 88 -5.27 -4.76 16.26
N CYS A 89 -4.02 -5.18 16.50
CA CYS A 89 -2.90 -4.27 16.70
C CYS A 89 -2.64 -3.45 15.43
N MET A 90 -2.55 -4.12 14.28
CA MET A 90 -2.37 -3.43 12.99
C MET A 90 -3.53 -2.49 12.67
N GLN A 91 -4.78 -2.90 12.91
CA GLN A 91 -5.95 -2.02 12.71
C GLN A 91 -5.86 -0.76 13.57
N THR A 92 -5.49 -0.90 14.84
CA THR A 92 -5.31 0.23 15.76
C THR A 92 -4.21 1.16 15.26
N CYS A 93 -3.07 0.60 14.82
CA CYS A 93 -1.99 1.39 14.25
C CYS A 93 -2.40 2.12 12.97
N PHE A 94 -3.14 1.48 12.05
CA PHE A 94 -3.62 2.17 10.84
C PHE A 94 -4.64 3.25 11.15
N ARG A 95 -5.50 3.08 12.16
CA ARG A 95 -6.41 4.15 12.63
C ARG A 95 -5.61 5.35 13.14
N ILE A 96 -4.62 5.13 14.01
CA ILE A 96 -3.74 6.20 14.52
C ILE A 96 -3.00 6.90 13.37
N LEU A 97 -2.47 6.13 12.40
CA LEU A 97 -1.79 6.70 11.23
C LEU A 97 -2.74 7.53 10.36
N LEU A 98 -3.97 7.07 10.13
CA LEU A 98 -4.98 7.82 9.37
C LEU A 98 -5.41 9.10 10.11
N GLU A 99 -5.59 9.04 11.42
CA GLU A 99 -5.86 10.22 12.25
C GLU A 99 -4.70 11.21 12.19
N SER A 100 -3.46 10.71 12.24
CA SER A 100 -2.24 11.50 12.10
C SER A 100 -2.19 12.24 10.77
N LEU A 101 -2.48 11.58 9.64
CA LEU A 101 -2.50 12.21 8.31
C LEU A 101 -3.56 13.32 8.18
N ASN A 102 -4.67 13.19 8.91
CA ASN A 102 -5.77 14.16 8.92
C ASN A 102 -5.58 15.29 9.96
N SER A 103 -4.54 15.23 10.79
CA SER A 103 -4.24 16.26 11.77
C SER A 103 -3.62 17.50 11.11
N THR A 104 -4.14 18.68 11.44
CA THR A 104 -3.53 19.97 11.07
C THR A 104 -2.36 20.35 11.97
N ASP A 105 -2.24 19.70 13.14
CA ASP A 105 -1.12 19.90 14.07
C ASP A 105 0.16 19.25 13.51
N PRO A 106 1.21 20.05 13.21
CA PRO A 106 2.43 19.54 12.60
C PRO A 106 3.22 18.60 13.51
N GLN A 107 3.03 18.64 14.84
CA GLN A 107 3.68 17.71 15.77
C GLN A 107 3.04 16.32 15.77
N LYS A 108 1.78 16.22 15.32
CA LYS A 108 1.02 14.97 15.29
C LYS A 108 0.95 14.35 13.92
N ASN A 109 1.24 15.10 12.86
CA ASN A 109 1.09 14.62 11.49
C ASN A 109 2.35 13.90 11.00
N PHE A 110 2.19 12.63 10.63
CA PHE A 110 3.28 11.77 10.16
C PHE A 110 3.98 12.34 8.92
N CYS A 111 3.29 13.06 8.04
CA CYS A 111 3.84 13.60 6.80
C CYS A 111 4.67 14.87 6.99
N THR A 112 4.65 15.54 8.16
CA THR A 112 5.54 16.70 8.36
C THR A 112 7.01 16.33 8.38
N LEU A 113 7.34 15.12 8.86
CA LEU A 113 8.69 14.56 8.81
C LEU A 113 9.23 14.41 7.38
N SER A 114 8.37 14.42 6.36
CA SER A 114 8.77 14.34 4.96
C SER A 114 9.36 15.65 4.41
N THR A 115 9.01 16.79 5.02
CA THR A 115 9.43 18.14 4.59
C THR A 115 10.33 18.86 5.59
N CYS A 116 10.77 18.20 6.67
CA CYS A 116 11.70 18.77 7.65
C CYS A 116 13.16 18.66 7.18
N SER A 117 14.05 18.07 7.97
CA SER A 117 15.47 17.90 7.61
C SER A 117 15.68 16.79 6.58
N PRO A 118 16.78 16.82 5.79
CA PRO A 118 17.08 15.75 4.83
C PRO A 118 17.29 14.39 5.50
N GLU A 119 17.81 14.34 6.73
CA GLU A 119 17.94 13.11 7.52
C GLU A 119 16.58 12.54 7.90
N GLU A 120 15.67 13.37 8.43
CA GLU A 120 14.30 12.97 8.78
C GLU A 120 13.52 12.51 7.55
N ARG A 121 13.66 13.23 6.42
CA ARG A 121 13.05 12.83 5.15
C ARG A 121 13.52 11.44 4.71
N ARG A 122 14.81 11.12 4.83
CA ARG A 122 15.34 9.78 4.49
C ARG A 122 14.78 8.69 5.40
N ILE A 123 14.72 8.96 6.71
CA ILE A 123 14.14 8.03 7.69
C ILE A 123 12.65 7.81 7.41
N TRP A 124 11.92 8.89 7.17
CA TRP A 124 10.50 8.86 6.83
C TRP A 124 10.26 8.07 5.54
N LEU A 125 11.05 8.32 4.49
CA LEU A 125 10.91 7.62 3.21
C LEU A 125 11.15 6.13 3.37
N TYR A 126 12.14 5.73 4.16
CA TYR A 126 12.37 4.32 4.49
C TYR A 126 11.18 3.69 5.21
N GLN A 127 10.63 4.38 6.21
CA GLN A 127 9.46 3.92 6.96
C GLN A 127 8.22 3.83 6.06
N ALA A 128 7.94 4.86 5.26
CA ALA A 128 6.83 4.90 4.31
C ALA A 128 6.92 3.74 3.31
N LYS A 129 8.10 3.46 2.73
CA LYS A 129 8.30 2.31 1.85
C LYS A 129 7.97 0.97 2.54
N LYS A 130 8.36 0.80 3.80
CA LYS A 130 8.02 -0.40 4.60
C LYS A 130 6.52 -0.48 4.90
N LEU A 131 5.86 0.64 5.19
CA LEU A 131 4.41 0.70 5.37
C LEU A 131 3.67 0.35 4.08
N ILE A 132 4.13 0.83 2.93
CA ILE A 132 3.60 0.46 1.62
C ILE A 132 3.70 -1.05 1.42
N SER A 133 4.88 -1.65 1.60
CA SER A 133 5.05 -3.11 1.48
C SER A 133 4.13 -3.89 2.43
N LEU A 134 3.90 -3.39 3.65
CA LEU A 134 2.97 -4.01 4.59
C LEU A 134 1.52 -3.94 4.10
N CYS A 135 1.07 -2.78 3.59
CA CYS A 135 -0.26 -2.62 3.02
C CYS A 135 -0.48 -3.56 1.83
N LEU A 136 0.53 -3.71 0.98
CA LEU A 136 0.49 -4.61 -0.17
C LEU A 136 0.46 -6.08 0.23
N LEU A 137 1.20 -6.46 1.28
CA LEU A 137 1.13 -7.81 1.84
C LEU A 137 -0.26 -8.11 2.41
N ILE A 138 -0.84 -7.17 3.16
CA ILE A 138 -2.21 -7.30 3.69
C ILE A 138 -3.21 -7.46 2.52
N LEU A 139 -3.09 -6.63 1.47
CA LEU A 139 -3.92 -6.76 0.27
C LEU A 139 -3.78 -8.14 -0.37
N ALA A 140 -2.55 -8.62 -0.50
CA ALA A 140 -2.24 -9.92 -1.10
C ALA A 140 -2.72 -11.12 -0.27
N GLU A 141 -3.03 -10.96 1.02
CA GLU A 141 -3.61 -12.00 1.89
C GLU A 141 -5.12 -11.83 2.10
N CYS A 142 -5.72 -10.77 1.54
CA CYS A 142 -7.14 -10.51 1.66
C CYS A 142 -7.95 -11.59 0.91
N ASP A 143 -8.87 -12.21 1.63
CA ASP A 143 -9.70 -13.32 1.15
C ASP A 143 -11.08 -13.24 1.80
N TYR A 144 -12.10 -13.09 0.98
CA TYR A 144 -13.50 -12.95 1.41
C TYR A 144 -14.13 -14.30 1.78
N THR A 145 -13.50 -15.42 1.44
CA THR A 145 -14.05 -16.77 1.65
C THR A 145 -13.69 -17.37 3.01
N ARG A 146 -12.76 -16.75 3.75
CA ARG A 146 -12.27 -17.27 5.04
C ARG A 146 -13.23 -16.99 6.20
N GLN A 147 -13.32 -17.93 7.13
CA GLN A 147 -14.01 -17.72 8.42
C GLN A 147 -13.26 -16.63 9.22
N GLY A 148 -13.96 -15.57 9.65
CA GLY A 148 -13.34 -14.38 10.26
C GLY A 148 -12.86 -13.32 9.26
N ALA A 149 -13.25 -13.40 7.98
CA ALA A 149 -12.88 -12.44 6.93
C ALA A 149 -13.13 -10.97 7.32
N ASN A 150 -14.14 -10.68 8.15
CA ASN A 150 -14.55 -9.31 8.49
C ASN A 150 -13.41 -8.47 9.09
N GLU A 151 -12.65 -9.02 10.04
CA GLU A 151 -11.57 -8.29 10.69
C GLU A 151 -10.38 -8.06 9.74
N PHE A 152 -10.12 -9.03 8.86
CA PHE A 152 -9.05 -8.93 7.88
C PHE A 152 -9.42 -7.98 6.73
N VAL A 153 -10.67 -7.99 6.27
CA VAL A 153 -11.19 -7.06 5.26
C VAL A 153 -11.18 -5.64 5.81
N LEU A 154 -11.58 -5.44 7.07
CA LEU A 154 -11.45 -4.13 7.72
C LEU A 154 -9.99 -3.67 7.76
N LEU A 155 -9.05 -4.55 8.14
CA LEU A 155 -7.61 -4.24 8.12
C LEU A 155 -7.12 -3.87 6.72
N ALA A 156 -7.50 -4.63 5.69
CA ALA A 156 -7.18 -4.33 4.30
C ALA A 156 -7.77 -2.98 3.86
N SER A 157 -9.02 -2.69 4.24
CA SER A 157 -9.66 -1.42 3.94
C SER A 157 -8.91 -0.22 4.55
N LEU A 158 -8.47 -0.35 5.81
CA LEU A 158 -7.69 0.68 6.52
C LEU A 158 -6.32 0.86 5.87
N GLY A 159 -5.62 -0.24 5.57
CA GLY A 159 -4.33 -0.21 4.90
C GLY A 159 -4.41 0.43 3.51
N MET A 160 -5.44 0.11 2.73
CA MET A 160 -5.63 0.68 1.40
C MET A 160 -6.02 2.16 1.43
N ARG A 161 -6.89 2.58 2.37
CA ARG A 161 -7.17 4.00 2.61
C ARG A 161 -5.91 4.77 3.00
N PHE A 162 -5.11 4.20 3.90
CA PHE A 162 -3.83 4.78 4.31
C PHE A 162 -2.89 4.92 3.12
N LEU A 163 -2.77 3.89 2.28
CA LEU A 163 -1.92 3.90 1.10
C LEU A 163 -2.32 4.99 0.09
N VAL A 164 -3.62 5.16 -0.16
CA VAL A 164 -4.19 6.21 -1.01
C VAL A 164 -3.86 7.62 -0.48
N MET A 165 -4.02 7.83 0.83
CA MET A 165 -3.70 9.12 1.47
C MET A 165 -2.19 9.40 1.50
N LEU A 166 -1.38 8.40 1.83
CA LEU A 166 0.08 8.53 1.90
C LEU A 166 0.69 8.91 0.54
N THR A 167 0.08 8.47 -0.55
CA THR A 167 0.61 8.72 -1.90
C THR A 167 -0.03 9.94 -2.57
N ASP A 168 -0.90 10.69 -1.88
CA ASP A 168 -1.54 11.90 -2.39
C ASP A 168 -1.14 13.12 -1.57
N ALA A 169 -0.21 13.92 -2.10
CA ALA A 169 0.27 15.14 -1.43
C ALA A 169 -0.87 16.14 -1.16
N LYS A 170 -1.92 16.17 -1.98
CA LYS A 170 -3.07 17.07 -1.80
C LYS A 170 -3.98 16.64 -0.64
N GLY A 171 -3.93 15.36 -0.27
CA GLY A 171 -4.68 14.82 0.85
C GLY A 171 -4.06 15.11 2.21
N TRP A 172 -2.82 15.64 2.26
CA TRP A 172 -2.12 15.91 3.51
C TRP A 172 -2.61 17.23 4.10
N ARG A 173 -3.20 17.19 5.29
CA ARG A 173 -3.75 18.38 5.97
C ARG A 173 -2.70 19.23 6.70
N CYS A 174 -1.40 19.01 6.48
CA CYS A 174 -0.37 19.86 7.08
C CYS A 174 -0.29 21.21 6.36
N ASN A 175 -0.05 22.28 7.12
CA ASN A 175 0.20 23.60 6.57
C ASN A 175 1.62 23.67 5.99
N PHE A 176 1.77 23.41 4.70
CA PHE A 176 3.04 23.47 3.96
C PHE A 176 3.15 24.74 3.10
N GLU A 177 2.90 25.94 3.64
CA GLU A 177 2.90 27.17 2.81
C GLU A 177 4.21 27.42 2.04
N SER A 178 5.35 26.89 2.51
CA SER A 178 6.65 27.00 1.84
C SER A 178 7.19 25.68 1.23
N SER A 179 6.52 24.54 1.43
CA SER A 179 7.08 23.19 1.12
C SER A 179 6.15 22.27 0.31
N ILE A 180 5.12 22.80 -0.37
CA ILE A 180 4.23 22.03 -1.26
C ILE A 180 5.02 21.26 -2.34
N GLN A 181 6.07 21.90 -2.89
CA GLN A 181 6.91 21.28 -3.90
C GLN A 181 7.72 20.10 -3.34
N ASP A 182 8.20 20.21 -2.09
CA ASP A 182 8.94 19.14 -1.44
C ASP A 182 8.03 17.96 -1.09
N ALA A 183 6.82 18.22 -0.59
CA ALA A 183 5.81 17.19 -0.37
C ALA A 183 5.46 16.46 -1.68
N SER A 184 5.27 17.20 -2.77
CA SER A 184 5.04 16.66 -4.11
C SER A 184 6.21 15.78 -4.57
N ASN A 185 7.45 16.24 -4.40
CA ASN A 185 8.65 15.49 -4.76
C ASN A 185 8.79 14.19 -3.95
N VAL A 186 8.49 14.22 -2.65
CA VAL A 186 8.50 13.01 -1.81
C VAL A 186 7.45 12.00 -2.24
N VAL A 187 6.24 12.47 -2.56
CA VAL A 187 5.19 11.61 -3.10
C VAL A 187 5.61 11.02 -4.44
N LYS A 188 6.32 11.77 -5.28
CA LYS A 188 6.92 11.23 -6.51
C LYS A 188 7.91 10.10 -6.21
N ASP A 189 8.79 10.26 -5.23
CA ASP A 189 9.73 9.22 -4.81
C ASP A 189 9.01 7.93 -4.34
N LEU A 190 7.85 8.08 -3.70
CA LEU A 190 7.00 6.95 -3.31
C LEU A 190 6.35 6.26 -4.51
N ILE A 191 5.73 7.03 -5.41
CA ILE A 191 5.08 6.46 -6.61
C ILE A 191 6.12 5.77 -7.50
N GLN A 192 7.33 6.32 -7.62
CA GLN A 192 8.44 5.70 -8.33
C GLN A 192 8.85 4.37 -7.69
N PHE A 193 8.96 4.32 -6.36
CA PHE A 193 9.19 3.06 -5.64
C PHE A 193 8.09 2.04 -5.92
N MET A 194 6.83 2.47 -5.94
CA MET A 194 5.68 1.61 -6.19
C MET A 194 5.64 1.06 -7.62
N GLY A 195 6.05 1.86 -8.61
CA GLY A 195 6.18 1.42 -10.00
C GLY A 195 7.39 0.50 -10.27
N SER A 196 8.36 0.46 -9.36
CA SER A 196 9.57 -0.37 -9.49
C SER A 196 9.34 -1.84 -9.10
N ASN A 197 10.26 -2.72 -9.52
CA ASN A 197 10.26 -4.15 -9.15
C ASN A 197 10.47 -4.42 -7.64
N ARG A 198 10.68 -3.38 -6.82
CA ARG A 198 11.00 -3.53 -5.39
C ARG A 198 9.77 -3.49 -4.48
N SER A 199 8.63 -3.03 -4.99
CA SER A 199 7.41 -2.84 -4.19
C SER A 199 6.50 -4.06 -4.17
N ASP A 200 6.64 -4.96 -5.14
CA ASP A 200 5.70 -6.07 -5.44
C ASP A 200 4.23 -5.62 -5.64
N LEU A 201 3.99 -4.33 -5.93
CA LEU A 201 2.64 -3.75 -6.07
C LEU A 201 1.75 -4.58 -6.99
N TYR A 202 2.18 -4.81 -8.23
CA TYR A 202 1.37 -5.48 -9.24
C TYR A 202 1.15 -6.96 -8.93
N VAL A 203 2.11 -7.62 -8.26
CA VAL A 203 1.99 -9.01 -7.81
C VAL A 203 0.95 -9.13 -6.69
N CYS A 204 0.99 -8.22 -5.71
CA CYS A 204 0.04 -8.18 -4.62
C CYS A 204 -1.38 -7.86 -5.12
N VAL A 205 -1.52 -6.88 -6.01
CA VAL A 205 -2.81 -6.53 -6.63
C VAL A 205 -3.35 -7.67 -7.47
N ARG A 206 -2.50 -8.35 -8.26
CA ARG A 206 -2.87 -9.56 -8.99
C ARG A 206 -3.42 -10.64 -8.06
N SER A 207 -2.70 -10.93 -6.98
CA SER A 207 -3.09 -11.95 -6.01
C SER A 207 -4.45 -11.65 -5.39
N TYR A 208 -4.73 -10.39 -5.09
CA TYR A 208 -6.05 -9.94 -4.62
C TYR A 208 -7.15 -10.11 -5.68
N ILE A 209 -6.93 -9.62 -6.90
CA ILE A 209 -7.96 -9.64 -7.97
C ILE A 209 -8.29 -11.08 -8.41
N ILE A 210 -7.31 -12.00 -8.40
CA ILE A 210 -7.55 -13.42 -8.69
C ILE A 210 -8.51 -14.07 -7.68
N ARG A 211 -8.57 -13.57 -6.44
CA ARG A 211 -9.51 -14.04 -5.42
C ARG A 211 -10.86 -13.35 -5.45
N LEU A 212 -11.04 -12.32 -6.30
CA LEU A 212 -12.35 -11.74 -6.54
C LEU A 212 -13.19 -12.65 -7.45
N ASP A 213 -14.48 -12.71 -7.20
CA ASP A 213 -15.41 -13.44 -8.07
C ASP A 213 -15.49 -12.80 -9.47
N ALA A 214 -15.66 -13.64 -10.49
CA ALA A 214 -15.95 -13.22 -11.87
C ALA A 214 -17.29 -13.83 -12.31
N PRO A 215 -18.27 -13.03 -12.77
CA PRO A 215 -18.27 -11.57 -12.86
C PRO A 215 -18.33 -10.90 -11.47
N PHE A 216 -17.88 -9.65 -11.39
CA PHE A 216 -17.95 -8.89 -10.15
C PHE A 216 -19.42 -8.78 -9.69
N PRO A 217 -19.76 -9.22 -8.46
CA PRO A 217 -21.15 -9.44 -8.08
C PRO A 217 -21.95 -8.12 -8.08
N GLN A 218 -22.99 -8.06 -8.91
CA GLN A 218 -23.99 -6.98 -8.88
C GLN A 218 -25.00 -7.26 -7.75
N VAL A 219 -25.10 -6.32 -6.78
CA VAL A 219 -26.20 -6.07 -5.82
C VAL A 219 -27.05 -7.29 -5.39
N THR A 220 -26.73 -7.95 -4.27
CA THR A 220 -27.58 -8.04 -3.05
C THR A 220 -26.76 -8.13 -1.74
N GLY A 221 -26.93 -7.23 -0.76
CA GLY A 221 -26.35 -7.33 0.61
C GLY A 221 -25.43 -6.16 1.01
N ALA A 222 -25.84 -5.35 2.00
CA ALA A 222 -25.34 -3.99 2.23
C ALA A 222 -24.06 -3.81 3.08
N GLY A 223 -23.47 -4.87 3.67
CA GLY A 223 -22.35 -4.73 4.62
C GLY A 223 -20.94 -4.85 4.02
N HIS A 224 -20.65 -5.97 3.33
CA HIS A 224 -19.30 -6.27 2.81
C HIS A 224 -18.99 -5.67 1.43
N LYS A 225 -19.98 -5.03 0.79
CA LYS A 225 -19.85 -4.53 -0.58
C LYS A 225 -19.09 -3.21 -0.66
N ASP A 226 -19.33 -2.32 0.29
CA ASP A 226 -18.66 -1.02 0.32
C ASP A 226 -17.17 -1.19 0.56
N GLU A 227 -16.77 -2.11 1.43
CA GLU A 227 -15.35 -2.42 1.67
C GLU A 227 -14.71 -3.12 0.47
N LYS A 228 -15.40 -4.07 -0.18
CA LYS A 228 -14.88 -4.73 -1.39
C LYS A 228 -14.69 -3.76 -2.54
N VAL A 229 -15.65 -2.85 -2.76
CA VAL A 229 -15.54 -1.80 -3.78
C VAL A 229 -14.42 -0.82 -3.42
N LEU A 230 -14.33 -0.39 -2.16
CA LEU A 230 -13.27 0.51 -1.68
C LEU A 230 -11.87 -0.09 -1.85
N ILE A 231 -11.66 -1.33 -1.41
CA ILE A 231 -10.35 -2.01 -1.51
C ILE A 231 -9.96 -2.15 -2.98
N THR A 232 -10.91 -2.57 -3.82
CA THR A 232 -10.69 -2.74 -5.27
C THR A 232 -10.40 -1.41 -5.95
N ALA A 233 -11.19 -0.38 -5.69
CA ALA A 233 -10.98 0.97 -6.20
C ALA A 233 -9.61 1.50 -5.75
N SER A 234 -9.26 1.35 -4.47
CA SER A 234 -7.98 1.79 -3.94
C SER A 234 -6.81 1.04 -4.60
N ALA A 235 -6.92 -0.27 -4.78
CA ALA A 235 -5.89 -1.08 -5.43
C ALA A 235 -5.65 -0.63 -6.88
N ILE A 236 -6.73 -0.46 -7.65
CA ILE A 236 -6.64 0.04 -9.02
C ILE A 236 -6.11 1.47 -9.07
N THR A 237 -6.63 2.38 -8.24
CA THR A 237 -6.14 3.77 -8.15
C THR A 237 -4.64 3.81 -7.91
N ILE A 238 -4.15 3.04 -6.94
CA ILE A 238 -2.73 2.95 -6.62
C ILE A 238 -1.91 2.38 -7.78
N SER A 239 -2.38 1.32 -8.44
CA SER A 239 -1.75 0.77 -9.65
C SER A 239 -1.69 1.76 -10.81
N LEU A 240 -2.62 2.72 -10.87
CA LEU A 240 -2.66 3.73 -11.93
C LEU A 240 -1.86 5.00 -11.61
N ARG A 241 -1.43 5.23 -10.36
CA ARG A 241 -0.65 6.44 -10.00
C ARG A 241 0.64 6.62 -10.80
N PRO A 242 1.44 5.58 -11.07
CA PRO A 242 2.63 5.72 -11.90
C PRO A 242 2.36 6.28 -13.30
N PHE A 243 1.17 6.00 -13.88
CA PHE A 243 0.79 6.48 -15.21
C PHE A 243 0.42 7.97 -15.24
N HIS A 244 0.13 8.57 -14.09
CA HIS A 244 -0.23 9.97 -13.94
C HIS A 244 0.95 10.86 -13.52
N MET A 245 2.15 10.29 -13.37
CA MET A 245 3.36 11.09 -13.19
C MET A 245 3.60 11.85 -14.49
N LEU A 246 3.41 13.18 -14.46
CA LEU A 246 3.70 14.04 -15.60
C LEU A 246 5.18 13.90 -15.98
N ASP A 247 5.43 13.54 -17.23
CA ASP A 247 6.72 13.72 -17.92
C ASP A 247 6.98 15.24 -18.00
N THR A 248 7.62 15.81 -16.98
CA THR A 248 8.25 17.12 -17.13
C THR A 248 9.48 17.03 -18.05
N ASP A 249 10.03 15.83 -18.24
CA ASP A 249 11.15 15.57 -19.14
C ASP A 249 10.71 14.73 -20.34
N LYS A 250 11.05 15.21 -21.54
CA LYS A 250 10.63 14.67 -22.85
C LYS A 250 11.14 13.25 -23.16
N ASN A 251 11.73 12.56 -22.20
CA ASN A 251 12.05 11.13 -22.26
C ASN A 251 11.24 10.45 -21.18
N GLY A 252 10.28 9.61 -21.58
CA GLY A 252 9.46 8.83 -20.66
C GLY A 252 10.32 8.21 -19.57
N SER A 253 10.04 8.55 -18.31
CA SER A 253 10.78 8.03 -17.16
C SER A 253 10.81 6.50 -17.23
N LEU A 254 12.01 5.91 -17.13
CA LEU A 254 12.26 4.46 -17.14
C LEU A 254 11.32 3.74 -16.15
N GLU A 255 10.93 4.43 -15.09
CA GLU A 255 10.06 3.93 -14.03
C GLU A 255 8.58 3.90 -14.42
N VAL A 256 8.10 4.85 -15.23
CA VAL A 256 6.75 4.79 -15.82
C VAL A 256 6.69 3.64 -16.84
N GLN A 257 7.76 3.43 -17.61
CA GLN A 257 7.89 2.27 -18.50
C GLN A 257 7.84 0.96 -17.70
N HIS A 258 8.59 0.84 -16.60
CA HIS A 258 8.56 -0.33 -15.73
C HIS A 258 7.17 -0.58 -15.12
N ALA A 259 6.49 0.46 -14.67
CA ALA A 259 5.13 0.35 -14.17
C ALA A 259 4.17 -0.20 -15.26
N ALA A 260 4.27 0.31 -16.49
CA ALA A 260 3.46 -0.16 -17.61
C ALA A 260 3.80 -1.62 -18.01
N GLU A 261 5.07 -2.00 -18.00
CA GLU A 261 5.50 -3.39 -18.21
C GLU A 261 4.86 -4.34 -17.17
N HIS A 262 4.97 -4.00 -15.88
CA HIS A 262 4.40 -4.81 -14.81
C HIS A 262 2.87 -4.87 -14.85
N PHE A 263 2.23 -3.76 -15.22
CA PHE A 263 0.78 -3.74 -15.43
C PHE A 263 0.38 -4.76 -16.52
N CYS A 264 1.13 -4.79 -17.64
CA CYS A 264 0.88 -5.74 -18.73
C CYS A 264 1.15 -7.19 -18.30
N ILE A 265 2.25 -7.44 -17.59
CA ILE A 265 2.65 -8.80 -17.16
C ILE A 265 1.68 -9.36 -16.12
N PHE A 266 1.28 -8.56 -15.12
CA PHE A 266 0.58 -9.07 -13.94
C PHE A 266 -0.91 -8.77 -13.90
N LEU A 267 -1.39 -7.65 -14.48
CA LEU A 267 -2.81 -7.29 -14.41
C LEU A 267 -3.56 -7.67 -15.69
N LEU A 268 -3.03 -7.34 -16.87
CA LEU A 268 -3.70 -7.69 -18.13
C LEU A 268 -3.77 -9.20 -18.36
N THR A 269 -2.87 -9.99 -17.79
CA THR A 269 -2.93 -11.45 -17.88
C THR A 269 -3.94 -12.08 -16.93
N ILE A 270 -4.57 -11.32 -16.03
CA ILE A 270 -5.55 -11.90 -15.08
C ILE A 270 -6.75 -12.44 -15.85
N PRO A 271 -7.16 -13.70 -15.61
CA PRO A 271 -8.36 -14.25 -16.22
C PRO A 271 -9.57 -13.37 -15.92
N TRP A 272 -10.27 -12.95 -16.97
CA TRP A 272 -11.49 -12.14 -16.86
C TRP A 272 -11.27 -10.81 -16.11
N PHE A 273 -10.07 -10.23 -16.18
CA PHE A 273 -9.65 -9.04 -15.42
C PHE A 273 -10.71 -7.94 -15.42
N ALA A 274 -11.16 -7.51 -16.60
CA ALA A 274 -12.11 -6.41 -16.70
C ALA A 274 -13.49 -6.76 -16.12
N GLN A 275 -13.90 -8.02 -16.19
CA GLN A 275 -15.17 -8.49 -15.61
C GLN A 275 -15.11 -8.66 -14.08
N ARG A 276 -13.91 -8.74 -13.51
CA ARG A 276 -13.66 -8.77 -12.06
C ARG A 276 -13.60 -7.38 -11.42
N LEU A 277 -13.83 -6.32 -12.20
CA LEU A 277 -13.77 -4.94 -11.72
C LEU A 277 -15.16 -4.28 -11.73
N PRO A 278 -15.43 -3.39 -10.75
CA PRO A 278 -16.57 -2.47 -10.83
C PRO A 278 -16.54 -1.64 -12.12
N ALA A 279 -17.70 -1.46 -12.77
CA ALA A 279 -17.82 -0.71 -14.02
C ALA A 279 -17.25 0.71 -13.94
N VAL A 280 -17.36 1.36 -12.78
CA VAL A 280 -16.83 2.72 -12.52
C VAL A 280 -15.30 2.79 -12.69
N LEU A 281 -14.58 1.69 -12.47
CA LEU A 281 -13.12 1.64 -12.63
C LEU A 281 -12.69 1.36 -14.06
N LEU A 282 -13.58 0.82 -14.90
CA LEU A 282 -13.27 0.51 -16.29
C LEU A 282 -12.98 1.77 -17.10
N SER A 283 -13.71 2.86 -16.86
CA SER A 283 -13.46 4.16 -17.51
C SER A 283 -12.02 4.66 -17.25
N SER A 284 -11.52 4.51 -16.02
CA SER A 284 -10.15 4.88 -15.66
C SER A 284 -9.10 4.04 -16.40
N LEU A 285 -9.38 2.75 -16.64
CA LEU A 285 -8.49 1.86 -17.39
C LEU A 285 -8.54 2.10 -18.91
N ARG A 286 -9.71 2.51 -19.42
CA ARG A 286 -9.94 2.88 -20.82
C ARG A 286 -9.33 4.22 -21.19
N HIS A 287 -8.99 5.05 -20.20
CA HIS A 287 -8.44 6.37 -20.46
C HIS A 287 -7.12 6.31 -21.24
N LYS A 288 -6.96 7.21 -22.22
CA LYS A 288 -5.81 7.27 -23.15
C LYS A 288 -4.46 7.26 -22.43
N SER A 289 -4.35 7.94 -21.28
CA SER A 289 -3.09 8.04 -20.51
C SER A 289 -2.59 6.68 -19.99
N VAL A 290 -3.48 5.72 -19.80
CA VAL A 290 -3.19 4.38 -19.31
C VAL A 290 -3.03 3.44 -20.50
N LEU A 291 -4.08 3.33 -21.33
CA LEU A 291 -4.11 2.37 -22.42
C LEU A 291 -3.00 2.61 -23.45
N SER A 292 -2.78 3.85 -23.88
CA SER A 292 -1.69 4.18 -24.82
C SER A 292 -0.32 3.86 -24.24
N ARG A 293 -0.11 4.08 -22.94
CA ARG A 293 1.16 3.74 -22.27
C ARG A 293 1.38 2.23 -22.17
N CYS A 294 0.34 1.45 -21.87
CA CYS A 294 0.41 -0.01 -21.89
C CYS A 294 0.72 -0.54 -23.29
N LEU A 295 0.04 -0.04 -24.33
CA LEU A 295 0.30 -0.46 -25.72
C LEU A 295 1.72 -0.12 -26.16
N ARG A 296 2.23 1.08 -25.84
CA ARG A 296 3.62 1.46 -26.13
C ARG A 296 4.62 0.59 -25.36
N ALA A 297 4.37 0.30 -24.09
CA ALA A 297 5.24 -0.57 -23.29
C ALA A 297 5.30 -2.00 -23.87
N LEU A 298 4.15 -2.53 -24.33
CA LEU A 298 4.08 -3.82 -25.02
C LEU A 298 4.90 -3.84 -26.31
N LEU A 299 4.88 -2.76 -27.10
CA LEU A 299 5.65 -2.67 -28.34
C LEU A 299 7.16 -2.53 -28.08
N ILE A 300 7.54 -1.63 -27.16
CA ILE A 300 8.95 -1.33 -26.86
C ILE A 300 9.62 -2.53 -26.16
N SER A 301 8.93 -3.15 -25.21
CA SER A 301 9.49 -4.18 -24.33
C SER A 301 8.92 -5.58 -24.62
N LYS A 302 8.48 -5.85 -25.87
CA LYS A 302 7.74 -7.08 -26.24
C LYS A 302 8.42 -8.36 -25.76
N GLU A 303 9.72 -8.53 -26.04
CA GLU A 303 10.45 -9.76 -25.77
C GLU A 303 10.55 -10.01 -24.26
N ARG A 304 10.77 -8.93 -23.49
CA ARG A 304 10.86 -9.00 -22.04
C ARG A 304 9.49 -9.31 -21.43
N ILE A 305 8.43 -8.63 -21.86
CA ILE A 305 7.08 -8.85 -21.35
C ILE A 305 6.62 -10.28 -21.65
N LEU A 306 6.72 -10.74 -22.89
CA LEU A 306 6.31 -12.10 -23.29
C LEU A 306 7.13 -13.17 -22.55
N LYS A 307 8.44 -12.97 -22.38
CA LYS A 307 9.29 -13.88 -21.59
C LYS A 307 8.87 -13.96 -20.12
N GLU A 308 8.56 -12.83 -19.49
CA GLU A 308 8.09 -12.83 -18.10
C GLU A 308 6.69 -13.44 -17.96
N ILE A 309 5.78 -13.20 -18.92
CA ILE A 309 4.47 -13.86 -18.92
C ILE A 309 4.64 -15.39 -19.03
N SER A 310 5.52 -15.86 -19.92
CA SER A 310 5.83 -17.30 -20.04
C SER A 310 6.40 -17.91 -18.76
N LYS A 311 7.21 -17.17 -17.99
CA LYS A 311 7.68 -17.62 -16.67
C LYS A 311 6.53 -17.73 -15.65
N VAL A 312 5.62 -16.75 -15.65
CA VAL A 312 4.42 -16.78 -14.79
C VAL A 312 3.53 -17.98 -15.15
N ASP A 313 3.40 -18.27 -16.44
CA ASP A 313 2.72 -19.47 -16.96
C ASP A 313 3.37 -20.75 -16.41
N GLN A 314 4.69 -20.92 -16.53
CA GLN A 314 5.39 -22.12 -16.04
C GLN A 314 5.21 -22.36 -14.52
N LEU A 315 5.14 -21.28 -13.73
CA LEU A 315 4.92 -21.37 -12.27
C LEU A 315 3.48 -21.78 -11.90
N MET A 316 2.51 -21.50 -12.78
CA MET A 316 1.08 -21.82 -12.59
C MET A 316 0.69 -23.18 -13.22
N ILE A 317 1.32 -23.57 -14.33
CA ILE A 317 1.01 -24.76 -15.14
C ILE A 317 1.30 -26.09 -14.41
N SER A 318 2.03 -26.06 -13.29
CA SER A 318 2.21 -27.25 -12.41
C SER A 318 0.90 -27.79 -11.81
N SER A 319 -0.24 -27.10 -11.99
CA SER A 319 -1.53 -27.49 -11.42
C SER A 319 -2.67 -27.77 -12.42
N LEU A 320 -2.67 -27.27 -13.67
CA LEU A 320 -3.80 -27.49 -14.61
C LEU A 320 -3.39 -27.47 -16.10
N SER A 321 -3.51 -28.62 -16.76
CA SER A 321 -3.15 -28.86 -18.18
C SER A 321 -4.09 -28.25 -19.24
N ARG A 322 -5.20 -27.57 -18.86
CA ARG A 322 -6.25 -27.12 -19.80
C ARG A 322 -6.55 -25.62 -19.81
N MET A 323 -5.78 -24.79 -19.10
CA MET A 323 -6.10 -23.38 -18.95
C MET A 323 -5.49 -22.51 -20.06
N MET A 324 -6.27 -21.56 -20.59
CA MET A 324 -5.81 -20.54 -21.56
C MET A 324 -4.47 -19.91 -21.14
N PRO A 325 -3.46 -19.81 -22.05
CA PRO A 325 -2.20 -19.13 -21.76
C PRO A 325 -2.42 -17.71 -21.25
N GLN A 326 -1.55 -17.23 -20.37
CA GLN A 326 -1.67 -15.88 -19.78
C GLN A 326 -1.62 -14.77 -20.83
N VAL A 327 -0.88 -14.99 -21.92
CA VAL A 327 -0.87 -14.11 -23.10
C VAL A 327 -2.25 -14.05 -23.80
N GLY A 328 -3.02 -15.15 -23.80
CA GLY A 328 -4.39 -15.16 -24.30
C GLY A 328 -5.34 -14.33 -23.46
N TRP A 329 -5.17 -14.34 -22.13
CA TRP A 329 -5.90 -13.44 -21.24
C TRP A 329 -5.52 -11.97 -21.45
N ALA A 330 -4.22 -11.67 -21.66
CA ALA A 330 -3.77 -10.33 -22.00
C ALA A 330 -4.42 -9.82 -23.29
N LEU A 331 -4.45 -10.65 -24.33
CA LEU A 331 -5.15 -10.33 -25.58
C LEU A 331 -6.63 -10.06 -25.33
N GLY A 332 -7.36 -10.97 -24.67
CA GLY A 332 -8.78 -10.82 -24.41
C GLY A 332 -9.11 -9.56 -23.59
N ASN A 333 -8.30 -9.26 -22.57
CA ASN A 333 -8.50 -8.06 -21.76
C ASN A 333 -8.20 -6.76 -22.52
N ILE A 334 -7.20 -6.75 -23.42
CA ILE A 334 -6.94 -5.59 -24.29
C ILE A 334 -8.12 -5.35 -25.22
N LEU A 335 -8.62 -6.41 -25.88
CA LEU A 335 -9.80 -6.32 -26.75
C LEU A 335 -11.03 -5.79 -25.99
N TYR A 336 -11.24 -6.25 -24.75
CA TYR A 336 -12.36 -5.80 -23.92
C TYR A 336 -12.21 -4.34 -23.48
N LEU A 337 -10.98 -3.91 -23.14
CA LEU A 337 -10.74 -2.53 -22.73
C LEU A 337 -10.84 -1.56 -23.91
N THR A 338 -10.47 -1.96 -25.12
CA THR A 338 -10.51 -1.10 -26.30
C THR A 338 -11.90 -1.01 -26.94
N THR A 339 -12.73 -2.05 -26.77
CA THR A 339 -14.12 -2.06 -27.24
C THR A 339 -15.03 -1.40 -26.21
N GLY A 340 -15.55 -0.21 -26.53
CA GLY A 340 -16.50 0.51 -25.71
C GLY A 340 -17.83 -0.24 -25.67
N SER A 341 -18.19 -0.76 -24.50
CA SER A 341 -19.39 -1.58 -24.29
C SER A 341 -20.68 -0.76 -24.11
N ASP A 342 -20.65 0.56 -24.27
CA ASP A 342 -21.72 1.39 -23.70
C ASP A 342 -23.06 1.25 -24.42
N HIS A 343 -23.11 0.73 -25.66
CA HIS A 343 -24.35 0.27 -26.29
C HIS A 343 -24.09 -0.86 -27.31
N ILE A 344 -24.18 -2.12 -26.88
CA ILE A 344 -24.14 -3.31 -27.78
C ILE A 344 -25.36 -3.36 -28.72
N LEU A 345 -26.38 -2.53 -28.48
CA LEU A 345 -27.65 -2.53 -29.21
C LEU A 345 -27.59 -1.89 -30.61
N ASP A 346 -26.59 -1.05 -30.92
CA ASP A 346 -26.57 -0.28 -32.18
C ASP A 346 -25.62 -0.83 -33.26
N GLY A 347 -25.05 -2.03 -33.08
CA GLY A 347 -24.27 -2.71 -34.13
C GLY A 347 -22.95 -2.03 -34.56
N HIS A 348 -22.63 -0.85 -34.02
CA HIS A 348 -21.37 -0.16 -34.20
C HIS A 348 -20.50 -0.31 -32.94
N GLY A 349 -19.48 -1.16 -33.03
CA GLY A 349 -18.45 -1.26 -31.98
C GLY A 349 -17.68 0.05 -31.90
N ASN A 350 -17.99 0.87 -30.89
CA ASN A 350 -17.28 2.13 -30.68
C ASN A 350 -15.97 1.86 -29.95
N PHE A 351 -14.84 2.17 -30.60
CA PHE A 351 -13.54 2.17 -29.92
C PHE A 351 -13.48 3.30 -28.90
N THR A 352 -12.65 3.14 -27.87
CA THR A 352 -12.34 4.24 -26.94
C THR A 352 -11.88 5.48 -27.71
N GLN A 353 -12.50 6.63 -27.43
CA GLN A 353 -12.15 7.91 -28.04
C GLN A 353 -10.64 8.18 -27.88
N ASP A 354 -9.98 8.60 -28.96
CA ASP A 354 -8.54 8.88 -29.05
C ASP A 354 -7.57 7.69 -28.98
N LEU A 355 -8.03 6.47 -29.28
CA LEU A 355 -7.14 5.31 -29.46
C LEU A 355 -6.32 5.44 -30.74
N ASP A 356 -5.02 5.16 -30.63
CA ASP A 356 -4.14 5.00 -31.79
C ASP A 356 -4.34 3.59 -32.38
N TYR A 357 -5.07 3.53 -33.49
CA TYR A 357 -5.41 2.29 -34.18
C TYR A 357 -4.18 1.54 -34.68
N GLU A 358 -3.12 2.26 -35.07
CA GLU A 358 -1.88 1.63 -35.55
C GLU A 358 -1.18 0.92 -34.39
N LEU A 359 -1.00 1.63 -33.26
CA LEU A 359 -0.40 1.02 -32.05
C LEU A 359 -1.23 -0.17 -31.55
N TYR A 360 -2.56 -0.05 -31.59
CA TYR A 360 -3.47 -1.12 -31.18
C TYR A 360 -3.34 -2.37 -32.06
N VAL A 361 -3.41 -2.22 -33.39
CA VAL A 361 -3.35 -3.35 -34.33
C VAL A 361 -2.02 -4.09 -34.19
N HIS A 362 -0.89 -3.37 -34.08
CA HIS A 362 0.41 -4.01 -33.90
C HIS A 362 0.48 -4.83 -32.60
N VAL A 363 -0.04 -4.30 -31.49
CA VAL A 363 -0.06 -5.05 -30.21
C VAL A 363 -0.94 -6.30 -30.32
N VAL A 364 -2.12 -6.18 -30.94
CA VAL A 364 -3.03 -7.32 -31.15
C VAL A 364 -2.38 -8.41 -31.98
N ILE A 365 -1.69 -8.05 -33.07
CA ILE A 365 -0.97 -9.00 -33.92
C ILE A 365 0.12 -9.72 -33.11
N ILE A 366 0.96 -8.98 -32.38
CA ILE A 366 2.05 -9.56 -31.57
C ILE A 366 1.52 -10.56 -30.54
N LEU A 367 0.46 -10.19 -29.82
CA LEU A 367 -0.13 -11.08 -28.82
C LEU A 367 -0.81 -12.29 -29.47
N ALA A 368 -1.51 -12.11 -30.59
CA ALA A 368 -2.15 -13.20 -31.31
C ALA A 368 -1.14 -14.21 -31.86
N GLU A 369 -0.01 -13.74 -32.42
CA GLU A 369 1.09 -14.59 -32.88
C GLU A 369 1.69 -15.43 -31.74
N ASP A 370 1.87 -14.83 -30.55
CA ASP A 370 2.38 -15.55 -29.38
C ASP A 370 1.35 -16.55 -28.82
N VAL A 371 0.05 -16.20 -28.79
CA VAL A 371 -1.04 -17.15 -28.48
C VAL A 371 -0.99 -18.35 -29.42
N LEU A 372 -0.90 -18.11 -30.73
CA LEU A 372 -0.84 -19.18 -31.74
C LEU A 372 0.38 -20.08 -31.50
N THR A 373 1.55 -19.48 -31.25
CA THR A 373 2.78 -20.21 -30.94
C THR A 373 2.64 -21.06 -29.67
N CYS A 374 1.98 -20.55 -28.63
CA CYS A 374 1.67 -21.29 -27.41
C CYS A 374 0.72 -22.47 -27.68
N LEU A 375 -0.32 -22.26 -28.48
CA LEU A 375 -1.30 -23.30 -28.82
C LEU A 375 -0.68 -24.40 -29.69
N GLU A 376 0.20 -24.05 -30.64
CA GLU A 376 0.93 -25.02 -31.46
C GLU A 376 1.85 -25.91 -30.61
N LYS A 377 2.55 -25.33 -29.62
CA LYS A 377 3.38 -26.10 -28.67
C LYS A 377 2.51 -27.11 -27.90
N VAL A 378 1.37 -26.67 -27.35
CA VAL A 378 0.42 -27.55 -26.63
C VAL A 378 -0.18 -28.63 -27.54
N GLY A 379 -0.52 -28.28 -28.78
CA GLY A 379 -1.00 -29.22 -29.79
C GLY A 379 0.06 -30.25 -30.20
N GLY A 380 1.33 -29.85 -30.24
CA GLY A 380 2.47 -30.73 -30.46
C GLY A 380 2.65 -31.78 -29.37
N PHE A 381 2.53 -31.39 -28.09
CA PHE A 381 2.56 -32.33 -26.96
C PHE A 381 1.43 -33.38 -27.03
N ARG A 382 0.27 -33.02 -27.60
CA ARG A 382 -0.87 -33.95 -27.74
C ARG A 382 -0.64 -35.03 -28.80
N LYS A 383 0.05 -34.70 -29.90
CA LYS A 383 0.42 -35.69 -30.93
C LYS A 383 1.43 -36.72 -30.38
N VAL A 384 2.44 -36.26 -29.64
CA VAL A 384 3.48 -37.15 -29.08
C VAL A 384 2.93 -38.10 -28.01
N ASN A 385 1.97 -37.65 -27.19
CA ASN A 385 1.38 -38.49 -26.15
C ASN A 385 0.34 -39.50 -26.70
N GLN A 386 -0.36 -39.20 -27.79
CA GLN A 386 -1.26 -40.18 -28.41
C GLN A 386 -0.50 -41.34 -29.07
N ASP A 387 0.73 -41.11 -29.52
CA ASP A 387 1.58 -42.16 -30.11
C ASP A 387 2.27 -43.06 -29.06
N SER A 388 2.14 -42.74 -27.77
CA SER A 388 2.82 -43.47 -26.67
C SER A 388 1.87 -44.27 -25.75
N TYR A 389 0.54 -44.17 -25.91
CA TYR A 389 -0.45 -44.89 -25.09
C TYR A 389 -1.21 -45.98 -25.87
N GLY A 390 -0.51 -46.69 -26.75
CA GLY A 390 -0.94 -48.00 -27.24
C GLY A 390 -0.17 -49.10 -26.53
N ASN A 391 -0.48 -49.36 -25.25
CA ASN A 391 -0.25 -50.61 -24.49
C ASN A 391 0.07 -50.34 -23.01
N ALA A 392 -0.90 -50.56 -22.12
CA ALA A 392 -0.75 -51.31 -20.87
C ALA A 392 -2.03 -51.18 -20.04
N GLU A 393 -2.73 -52.31 -19.86
CA GLU A 393 -3.83 -52.50 -18.93
C GLU A 393 -3.33 -52.55 -17.47
N GLY A 394 -4.18 -52.09 -16.55
CA GLY A 394 -4.31 -52.64 -15.19
C GLY A 394 -3.47 -51.98 -14.09
N SER A 395 -4.14 -51.23 -13.20
CA SER A 395 -4.15 -51.45 -11.75
C SER A 395 -4.74 -50.24 -11.02
N ASP A 396 -5.64 -50.55 -10.09
CA ASP A 396 -6.48 -49.66 -9.28
C ASP A 396 -5.82 -49.31 -7.92
N GLU A 397 -6.50 -48.41 -7.18
CA GLU A 397 -6.32 -47.95 -5.77
C GLU A 397 -5.34 -46.77 -5.50
N SER A 398 -5.82 -45.52 -5.28
CA SER A 398 -6.42 -44.87 -4.06
C SER A 398 -5.34 -44.19 -3.17
N VAL A 399 -5.42 -43.00 -2.53
CA VAL A 399 -6.48 -42.21 -1.85
C VAL A 399 -6.05 -40.72 -1.70
N GLU A 400 -7.04 -39.83 -1.55
CA GLU A 400 -7.06 -38.46 -0.94
C GLU A 400 -6.31 -37.27 -1.57
N THR A 401 -7.07 -36.35 -2.17
CA THR A 401 -7.07 -34.92 -1.78
C THR A 401 -8.44 -34.30 -2.12
N THR A 402 -9.37 -34.39 -1.17
CA THR A 402 -10.61 -33.62 -1.12
C THR A 402 -10.28 -32.16 -0.82
N LEU A 403 -10.44 -31.29 -1.82
CA LEU A 403 -10.79 -29.85 -1.77
C LEU A 403 -10.31 -29.20 -3.07
N ILE A 404 -11.21 -29.11 -4.06
CA ILE A 404 -11.38 -28.07 -5.08
C ILE A 404 -12.41 -28.67 -6.05
N ASP A 405 -13.68 -28.54 -5.69
CA ASP A 405 -14.81 -28.81 -6.59
C ASP A 405 -15.64 -27.54 -6.69
N VAL A 406 -15.08 -26.53 -7.37
CA VAL A 406 -15.83 -25.41 -7.95
C VAL A 406 -15.07 -24.98 -9.20
N CYS A 407 -15.71 -25.08 -10.37
CA CYS A 407 -15.24 -24.68 -11.71
C CYS A 407 -14.60 -25.74 -12.62
N THR A 408 -15.07 -26.99 -12.61
CA THR A 408 -14.81 -27.99 -13.67
C THR A 408 -15.96 -28.10 -14.66
N THR A 409 -16.41 -26.99 -15.25
CA THR A 409 -17.09 -27.07 -16.55
C THR A 409 -16.03 -27.24 -17.63
N ASN A 410 -15.98 -28.43 -18.24
CA ASN A 410 -15.21 -28.76 -19.44
C ASN A 410 -15.55 -27.81 -20.61
N MET A 411 -15.07 -26.56 -20.58
CA MET A 411 -15.22 -25.62 -21.68
C MET A 411 -14.01 -25.70 -22.60
N SER A 412 -14.28 -25.81 -23.90
CA SER A 412 -13.29 -25.79 -24.97
C SER A 412 -12.69 -24.38 -25.09
N TYR A 413 -11.43 -24.27 -25.52
CA TYR A 413 -10.76 -22.99 -25.78
C TYR A 413 -11.58 -22.02 -26.65
N MET A 414 -12.39 -22.56 -27.55
CA MET A 414 -13.26 -21.81 -28.45
C MET A 414 -14.44 -21.13 -27.73
N ASP A 415 -14.83 -21.62 -26.56
CA ASP A 415 -15.96 -21.05 -25.81
C ASP A 415 -15.57 -19.76 -25.07
N TYR A 416 -14.27 -19.51 -24.83
CA TYR A 416 -13.78 -18.27 -24.22
C TYR A 416 -13.79 -17.06 -25.16
N PHE A 417 -13.83 -17.30 -26.47
CA PHE A 417 -13.87 -16.25 -27.49
C PHE A 417 -15.27 -15.98 -28.03
N LYS A 418 -16.28 -16.75 -27.61
CA LYS A 418 -17.66 -16.48 -28.02
C LYS A 418 -18.17 -15.23 -27.29
N PRO A 419 -18.70 -14.23 -28.01
CA PRO A 419 -19.46 -13.18 -27.34
C PRO A 419 -20.61 -13.84 -26.57
N VAL A 420 -20.82 -13.44 -25.31
CA VAL A 420 -21.96 -13.89 -24.52
C VAL A 420 -23.21 -13.32 -25.17
N VAL A 421 -23.79 -14.08 -26.09
CA VAL A 421 -25.13 -13.80 -26.59
C VAL A 421 -26.06 -14.07 -25.41
N SER A 422 -26.69 -13.01 -24.89
CA SER A 422 -27.78 -13.14 -23.95
C SER A 422 -28.82 -14.06 -24.57
N SER A 423 -28.96 -15.25 -24.01
CA SER A 423 -30.05 -16.16 -24.31
C SER A 423 -31.36 -15.40 -24.12
N GLY A 424 -31.98 -15.02 -25.23
CA GLY A 424 -33.30 -14.42 -25.25
C GLY A 424 -34.27 -15.38 -24.58
N ILE A 425 -34.87 -14.91 -23.48
CA ILE A 425 -36.14 -15.44 -23.02
C ILE A 425 -37.17 -14.89 -24.00
N LEU A 426 -37.75 -15.79 -24.78
CA LEU A 426 -39.02 -15.59 -25.48
C LEU A 426 -40.16 -15.76 -24.49
#